data_AF-A0A838RXQ2-F1
#
_entry.id   AF-A0A838RXQ2-F1
#
_cell.length_a   1.000
_cell.length_b   1.000
_cell.length_c   1.000
_cell.angle_alpha   90.00
_cell.angle_beta   90.00
_cell.angle_gamma   90.00
#
_symmetry.space_group_name_H-M   'P 1'
#
loop_
_entity.id
_entity.type
_entity.pdbx_description
1 polymer ?
#
loop_
_entity_poly.entity_id
_entity_poly.type
_entity_poly.pdbx_seq_one_letter_code
_entity_poly.pdbx_strand_id
1 'polypeptide(L)'
;MNAIGWWFKSWFYKHCGSFLERGGGEESIPLRQYYHRHTRSIFWEAELIIPFGNHPLFRSLLGWMMPPKVSFLKLTQGESIRAYYEDRHVCQDILVPIRHLAETIEFFHTNFECYPLWLCPYRTFRTQPQGFLKPSQEACDYEMFVDVGAYGAPGAVRRGEPYDSRRAVRRVEDFAIAHRGYQCLYAVSELTRDEYRRMFDCALHDSVRQKYQAEGVFMDTYDKVKRPVRSGT
;
A
#
# COMPACT_ATOMS: atom_id res chain seq x y z
N MET A 1 4.77 -29.34 -8.86
CA MET A 1 3.71 -28.40 -8.44
C MET A 1 3.99 -27.89 -7.03
N ASN A 2 4.20 -26.58 -6.85
CA ASN A 2 4.48 -25.95 -5.57
C ASN A 2 3.18 -25.43 -4.92
N ALA A 3 2.62 -26.21 -3.99
CA ALA A 3 1.46 -25.78 -3.23
C ALA A 3 1.86 -24.80 -2.10
N ILE A 4 2.05 -23.51 -2.39
CA ILE A 4 2.46 -22.47 -1.42
C ILE A 4 1.45 -22.21 -0.28
N GLY A 5 0.21 -22.67 -0.45
CA GLY A 5 -0.89 -22.49 0.50
C GLY A 5 -0.84 -23.39 1.74
N TRP A 6 0.19 -24.20 1.94
CA TRP A 6 0.37 -25.00 3.17
C TRP A 6 0.93 -24.16 4.32
N TRP A 7 0.36 -24.26 5.53
CA TRP A 7 0.71 -23.36 6.65
C TRP A 7 2.12 -23.54 7.16
N PHE A 8 2.66 -24.74 6.98
CA PHE A 8 4.04 -25.05 7.33
C PHE A 8 5.05 -24.53 6.29
N LYS A 9 4.63 -23.93 5.16
CA LYS A 9 5.53 -23.34 4.16
C LYS A 9 5.88 -21.89 4.47
N SER A 10 7.04 -21.46 3.97
CA SER A 10 7.52 -20.08 4.13
C SER A 10 6.51 -19.12 3.49
N TRP A 11 6.43 -17.91 4.03
CA TRP A 11 5.65 -16.84 3.43
C TRP A 11 6.14 -16.54 2.00
N PHE A 12 5.23 -16.13 1.13
CA PHE A 12 5.48 -16.07 -0.31
C PHE A 12 6.70 -15.19 -0.67
N TYR A 13 6.83 -13.99 -0.09
CA TYR A 13 7.97 -13.11 -0.39
C TYR A 13 9.33 -13.70 0.06
N LYS A 14 9.37 -14.44 1.18
CA LYS A 14 10.59 -15.16 1.60
C LYS A 14 10.89 -16.32 0.66
N HIS A 15 9.85 -17.03 0.19
CA HIS A 15 10.01 -18.06 -0.84
C HIS A 15 10.61 -17.47 -2.10
N CYS A 16 10.06 -16.36 -2.62
CA CYS A 16 10.60 -15.66 -3.78
C CYS A 16 12.06 -15.24 -3.60
N GLY A 17 12.43 -14.67 -2.45
CA GLY A 17 13.83 -14.33 -2.16
C GLY A 17 14.75 -15.55 -2.23
N SER A 18 14.38 -16.64 -1.53
CA SER A 18 15.18 -17.88 -1.54
C SER A 18 15.22 -18.56 -2.91
N PHE A 19 14.18 -18.40 -3.72
CA PHE A 19 14.08 -18.94 -5.06
C PHE A 19 15.06 -18.22 -6.00
N LEU A 20 15.13 -16.89 -5.90
CA LEU A 20 16.07 -16.07 -6.67
C LEU A 20 17.53 -16.33 -6.26
N GLU A 21 17.82 -16.44 -4.96
CA GLU A 21 19.16 -16.77 -4.44
C GLU A 21 19.69 -18.12 -4.96
N ARG A 22 18.79 -19.05 -5.27
CA ARG A 22 19.11 -20.39 -5.81
C ARG A 22 19.24 -20.41 -7.34
N GLY A 23 19.17 -19.26 -8.00
CA GLY A 23 19.26 -19.14 -9.46
C GLY A 23 17.91 -19.09 -10.19
N GLY A 24 16.79 -19.05 -9.46
CA GLY A 24 15.45 -18.98 -10.05
C GLY A 24 15.03 -20.25 -10.79
N GLY A 25 14.04 -20.12 -11.68
CA GLY A 25 13.50 -21.22 -12.48
C GLY A 25 12.00 -21.08 -12.72
N GLU A 26 11.37 -22.18 -13.13
CA GLU A 26 9.93 -22.27 -13.33
C GLU A 26 9.26 -23.08 -12.21
N GLU A 27 8.18 -22.55 -11.64
CA GLU A 27 7.36 -23.27 -10.66
C GLU A 27 5.87 -23.20 -11.03
N SER A 28 5.19 -24.35 -11.05
CA SER A 28 3.73 -24.38 -11.20
C SER A 28 3.05 -24.28 -9.84
N ILE A 29 2.26 -23.24 -9.62
CA ILE A 29 1.52 -22.97 -8.38
C ILE A 29 0.02 -23.13 -8.63
N PRO A 30 -0.75 -23.80 -7.75
CA PRO A 30 -2.20 -23.86 -7.88
C PRO A 30 -2.82 -22.46 -7.90
N LEU A 31 -3.70 -22.19 -8.87
CA LEU A 31 -4.25 -20.85 -9.14
C LEU A 31 -4.83 -20.17 -7.88
N ARG A 32 -5.68 -20.88 -7.13
CA ARG A 32 -6.25 -20.36 -5.89
C ARG A 32 -5.18 -19.94 -4.87
N GLN A 33 -4.11 -20.72 -4.75
CA GLN A 33 -3.03 -20.42 -3.83
C GLN A 33 -2.20 -19.23 -4.31
N TYR A 34 -2.02 -19.09 -5.62
CA TYR A 34 -1.38 -17.92 -6.21
C TYR A 34 -2.18 -16.64 -5.96
N TYR A 35 -3.52 -16.65 -6.09
CA TYR A 35 -4.33 -15.48 -5.75
C TYR A 35 -4.27 -15.11 -4.26
N HIS A 36 -4.13 -16.08 -3.37
CA HIS A 36 -4.01 -15.87 -1.93
C HIS A 36 -2.57 -15.82 -1.40
N ARG A 37 -1.57 -15.68 -2.28
CA ARG A 37 -0.14 -15.78 -1.93
C ARG A 37 0.31 -14.78 -0.85
N HIS A 38 -0.35 -13.62 -0.76
CA HIS A 38 -0.05 -12.57 0.22
C HIS A 38 -0.91 -12.67 1.49
N THR A 39 -1.93 -13.52 1.54
CA THR A 39 -2.94 -13.51 2.61
C THR A 39 -2.35 -13.87 3.97
N ARG A 40 -1.55 -14.93 4.07
CA ARG A 40 -1.03 -15.42 5.37
C ARG A 40 -0.05 -14.47 6.04
N SER A 41 0.75 -13.79 5.23
CA SER A 41 1.80 -12.88 5.70
C SER A 41 1.37 -11.43 5.68
N ILE A 42 0.10 -11.14 5.35
CA ILE A 42 -0.41 -9.78 5.16
C ILE A 42 0.58 -9.01 4.28
N PHE A 43 0.72 -9.48 3.03
CA PHE A 43 1.84 -9.17 2.15
C PHE A 43 3.18 -9.65 2.73
N TRP A 44 3.87 -8.79 3.47
CA TRP A 44 5.11 -9.10 4.20
C TRP A 44 5.15 -8.43 5.58
N GLU A 45 4.05 -7.82 6.01
CA GLU A 45 3.99 -7.09 7.27
C GLU A 45 3.93 -8.00 8.51
N ALA A 46 3.52 -9.26 8.34
CA ALA A 46 3.45 -10.21 9.45
C ALA A 46 4.80 -10.38 10.18
N GLU A 47 5.94 -10.10 9.52
CA GLU A 47 7.27 -10.14 10.14
C GLU A 47 7.48 -9.04 11.18
N LEU A 48 6.80 -7.90 11.05
CA LEU A 48 6.86 -6.82 12.04
C LEU A 48 6.09 -7.18 13.32
N ILE A 49 5.06 -8.01 13.18
CA ILE A 49 4.18 -8.42 14.27
C ILE A 49 4.73 -9.67 14.95
N ILE A 50 5.18 -10.64 14.15
CA ILE A 50 5.72 -11.92 14.58
C ILE A 50 7.05 -12.14 13.85
N PRO A 51 8.17 -11.57 14.35
CA PRO A 51 9.48 -11.63 13.68
C PRO A 51 9.97 -13.07 13.42
N PHE A 52 9.65 -14.00 14.32
CA PHE A 52 9.95 -15.42 14.18
C PHE A 52 8.89 -16.21 13.41
N GLY A 53 7.90 -15.55 12.79
CA GLY A 53 6.75 -16.19 12.15
C GLY A 53 7.09 -17.10 10.95
N ASN A 54 8.26 -16.91 10.35
CA ASN A 54 8.80 -17.80 9.31
C ASN A 54 9.67 -18.95 9.84
N HIS A 55 9.96 -19.00 11.14
CA HIS A 55 10.74 -20.10 11.72
C HIS A 55 10.01 -21.44 11.50
N PRO A 56 10.69 -22.52 11.07
CA PRO A 56 10.04 -23.80 10.78
C PRO A 56 9.20 -24.34 11.95
N LEU A 57 9.70 -24.23 13.19
CA LEU A 57 8.94 -24.67 14.38
C LEU A 57 7.65 -23.88 14.57
N PHE A 58 7.69 -22.56 14.40
CA PHE A 58 6.48 -21.73 14.50
C PHE A 58 5.47 -22.10 13.42
N ARG A 59 5.93 -22.21 12.16
CA ARG A 59 5.06 -22.57 11.04
C ARG A 59 4.41 -23.94 11.22
N SER A 60 5.15 -24.92 11.74
CA SER A 60 4.62 -26.27 12.00
C SER A 60 3.58 -26.30 13.12
N LEU A 61 3.83 -25.58 14.23
CA LEU A 61 2.97 -25.63 15.43
C LEU A 61 1.79 -24.65 15.38
N LEU A 62 2.04 -23.43 14.91
CA LEU A 62 1.12 -22.29 15.00
C LEU A 62 0.83 -21.62 13.64
N GLY A 63 1.49 -22.04 12.56
CA GLY A 63 1.31 -21.41 11.24
C GLY A 63 -0.13 -21.50 10.71
N TRP A 64 -0.91 -22.48 11.15
CA TRP A 64 -2.33 -22.63 10.78
C TRP A 64 -3.23 -21.51 11.34
N MET A 65 -2.74 -20.76 12.35
CA MET A 65 -3.42 -19.59 12.90
C MET A 65 -3.19 -18.30 12.09
N MET A 66 -2.32 -18.34 11.07
CA MET A 66 -2.01 -17.17 10.22
C MET A 66 -3.02 -17.02 9.06
N PRO A 67 -3.43 -15.79 8.71
CA PRO A 67 -3.05 -14.53 9.33
C PRO A 67 -3.83 -14.26 10.64
N PRO A 68 -3.24 -13.57 11.62
CA PRO A 68 -3.98 -13.14 12.80
C PRO A 68 -5.11 -12.18 12.40
N LYS A 69 -6.25 -12.24 13.10
CA LYS A 69 -7.35 -11.29 12.88
C LYS A 69 -6.87 -9.88 13.22
N VAL A 70 -7.00 -8.93 12.30
CA VAL A 70 -6.61 -7.53 12.50
C VAL A 70 -7.31 -6.91 13.73
N SER A 71 -8.57 -7.27 13.97
CA SER A 71 -9.30 -6.83 15.17
C SER A 71 -8.65 -7.32 16.47
N PHE A 72 -8.15 -8.56 16.50
CA PHE A 72 -7.43 -9.11 17.64
C PHE A 72 -6.13 -8.35 17.88
N LEU A 73 -5.36 -8.08 16.82
CA LEU A 73 -4.13 -7.27 16.92
C LEU A 73 -4.40 -5.88 17.48
N LYS A 74 -5.43 -5.19 16.95
CA LYS A 74 -5.83 -3.86 17.42
C LYS A 74 -6.26 -3.85 18.88
N LEU A 75 -6.95 -4.89 19.36
CA LEU A 75 -7.36 -5.02 20.76
C LEU A 75 -6.16 -5.17 21.71
N THR A 76 -5.08 -5.81 21.23
CA THR A 76 -3.86 -6.02 22.03
C THR A 76 -2.88 -4.84 21.97
N GLN A 77 -3.11 -3.85 21.12
CA GLN A 77 -2.23 -2.70 20.95
C GLN A 77 -2.73 -1.51 21.77
N GLY A 78 -1.96 -1.13 22.79
CA GLY A 78 -2.18 0.13 23.52
C GLY A 78 -1.89 1.37 22.65
N GLU A 79 -2.35 2.54 23.10
CA GLU A 79 -2.20 3.80 22.35
C GLU A 79 -0.74 4.16 22.03
N SER A 80 0.18 3.89 22.95
CA SER A 80 1.62 4.12 22.76
C SER A 80 2.21 3.26 21.65
N ILE A 81 1.81 1.99 21.57
CA ILE A 81 2.22 1.07 20.51
C ILE A 81 1.62 1.54 19.18
N ARG A 82 0.37 1.97 19.17
CA ARG A 82 -0.28 2.48 17.95
C ARG A 82 0.39 3.74 17.42
N ALA A 83 0.70 4.70 18.29
CA ALA A 83 1.45 5.91 17.92
C ALA A 83 2.86 5.57 17.41
N TYR A 84 3.55 4.62 18.06
CA TYR A 84 4.84 4.12 17.61
C TYR A 84 4.78 3.55 16.19
N TYR A 85 3.78 2.72 15.91
CA TYR A 85 3.56 2.20 14.56
C TYR A 85 3.28 3.33 13.58
N GLU A 86 2.34 4.24 13.87
CA GLU A 86 2.03 5.37 12.99
C GLU A 86 3.24 6.25 12.64
N ASP A 87 4.17 6.44 13.58
CA ASP A 87 5.32 7.32 13.41
C ASP A 87 6.55 6.61 12.81
N ARG A 88 6.61 5.27 12.87
CA ARG A 88 7.79 4.49 12.46
C ARG A 88 7.52 3.42 11.40
N HIS A 89 6.33 3.44 10.81
CA HIS A 89 5.91 2.52 9.77
C HIS A 89 5.50 3.31 8.52
N VAL A 90 5.82 2.77 7.35
CA VAL A 90 5.28 3.21 6.07
C VAL A 90 4.23 2.22 5.60
N CYS A 91 3.06 2.73 5.23
CA CYS A 91 1.99 2.01 4.55
C CYS A 91 1.45 2.99 3.49
N GLN A 92 2.16 3.06 2.37
CA GLN A 92 1.91 4.06 1.33
C GLN A 92 2.15 3.48 -0.05
N ASP A 93 1.27 3.82 -0.97
CA ASP A 93 1.30 3.41 -2.35
C ASP A 93 0.73 4.49 -3.27
N ILE A 94 1.36 4.60 -4.43
CA ILE A 94 0.95 5.54 -5.48
C ILE A 94 0.80 4.82 -6.80
N LEU A 95 -0.23 5.20 -7.53
CA LEU A 95 -0.45 4.78 -8.90
C LEU A 95 0.10 5.87 -9.81
N VAL A 96 1.06 5.53 -10.66
CA VAL A 96 1.68 6.46 -11.61
C VAL A 96 1.59 5.92 -13.03
N PRO A 97 1.59 6.77 -14.07
CA PRO A 97 1.76 6.28 -15.44
C PRO A 97 3.03 5.42 -15.57
N ILE A 98 2.93 4.25 -16.20
CA ILE A 98 3.97 3.21 -16.13
C ILE A 98 5.35 3.66 -16.64
N ARG A 99 5.40 4.68 -17.50
CA ARG A 99 6.65 5.32 -17.95
C ARG A 99 7.49 5.91 -16.81
N HIS A 100 6.88 6.24 -15.67
CA HIS A 100 7.55 6.77 -14.47
C HIS A 100 7.96 5.67 -13.48
N LEU A 101 7.81 4.38 -13.82
CA LEU A 101 8.09 3.28 -12.89
C LEU A 101 9.53 3.30 -12.35
N ALA A 102 10.53 3.45 -13.23
CA ALA A 102 11.93 3.43 -12.81
C ALA A 102 12.24 4.60 -11.84
N GLU A 103 11.80 5.81 -12.20
CA GLU A 103 11.93 7.00 -11.36
C GLU A 103 11.20 6.85 -10.02
N THR A 104 10.03 6.20 -10.03
CA THR A 104 9.25 5.94 -8.82
C THR A 104 9.95 4.96 -7.89
N ILE A 105 10.60 3.92 -8.43
CA ILE A 105 11.38 2.97 -7.62
C ILE A 105 12.56 3.68 -6.94
N GLU A 106 13.30 4.52 -7.67
CA GLU A 106 14.42 5.31 -7.12
C GLU A 106 13.95 6.31 -6.06
N PHE A 107 12.81 6.96 -6.30
CA PHE A 107 12.17 7.82 -5.33
C PHE A 107 11.79 7.05 -4.06
N PHE A 108 11.18 5.86 -4.18
CA PHE A 108 10.82 5.01 -3.03
C PHE A 108 12.04 4.52 -2.26
N HIS A 109 13.13 4.16 -2.96
CA HIS A 109 14.41 3.84 -2.33
C HIS A 109 14.92 5.02 -1.49
N THR A 110 14.96 6.21 -2.07
CA THR A 110 15.47 7.41 -1.40
C THR A 110 14.57 7.89 -0.26
N ASN A 111 13.24 7.75 -0.40
CA ASN A 111 12.28 8.28 0.57
C ASN A 111 12.03 7.32 1.74
N PHE A 112 12.04 6.00 1.50
CA PHE A 112 11.68 5.00 2.50
C PHE A 112 12.75 3.94 2.73
N GLU A 113 13.48 3.55 1.68
CA GLU A 113 14.41 2.41 1.72
C GLU A 113 13.74 1.15 2.32
N CYS A 114 12.47 0.93 1.96
CA CYS A 114 11.63 -0.11 2.52
C CYS A 114 11.35 -1.18 1.45
N TYR A 115 11.64 -2.44 1.81
CA TYR A 115 11.56 -3.57 0.89
C TYR A 115 10.86 -4.77 1.53
N PRO A 116 10.22 -5.64 0.72
CA PRO A 116 10.05 -5.53 -0.74
C PRO A 116 9.03 -4.44 -1.14
N LEU A 117 8.98 -4.12 -2.44
CA LEU A 117 8.00 -3.19 -3.01
C LEU A 117 6.83 -3.95 -3.64
N TRP A 118 5.64 -3.39 -3.53
CA TRP A 118 4.46 -3.84 -4.26
C TRP A 118 4.44 -3.20 -5.64
N LEU A 119 4.22 -4.01 -6.67
CA LEU A 119 4.11 -3.58 -8.05
C LEU A 119 2.88 -4.22 -8.68
N CYS A 120 1.92 -3.41 -9.10
CA CYS A 120 0.70 -3.89 -9.77
C CYS A 120 0.38 -3.03 -10.99
N PRO A 121 0.79 -3.45 -12.21
CA PRO A 121 0.45 -2.74 -13.43
C PRO A 121 -1.03 -2.94 -13.78
N TYR A 122 -1.69 -1.89 -14.26
CA TYR A 122 -3.09 -1.92 -14.64
C TYR A 122 -3.40 -0.94 -15.78
N ARG A 123 -4.56 -1.13 -16.42
CA ARG A 123 -5.07 -0.25 -17.47
C ARG A 123 -6.10 0.70 -16.89
N THR A 124 -5.86 2.00 -17.05
CA THR A 124 -6.86 3.03 -16.79
C THR A 124 -7.55 3.34 -18.11
N PHE A 125 -8.83 2.99 -18.23
CA PHE A 125 -9.62 3.26 -19.43
C PHE A 125 -10.19 4.68 -19.40
N ARG A 126 -10.31 5.27 -20.59
CA ARG A 126 -11.05 6.52 -20.79
C ARG A 126 -12.54 6.20 -20.77
N THR A 127 -13.29 6.87 -19.90
CA THR A 127 -14.74 6.70 -19.78
C THR A 127 -15.45 8.05 -19.79
N GLN A 128 -16.75 8.05 -20.09
CA GLN A 128 -17.62 9.23 -19.95
C GLN A 128 -18.88 8.84 -19.18
N PRO A 129 -19.09 9.36 -17.95
CA PRO A 129 -18.20 10.25 -17.22
C PRO A 129 -16.89 9.56 -16.76
N GLN A 130 -15.85 10.34 -16.48
CA GLN A 130 -14.58 9.86 -15.94
C GLN A 130 -14.61 9.86 -14.41
N GLY A 131 -14.02 8.85 -13.78
CA GLY A 131 -13.80 8.82 -12.33
C GLY A 131 -12.60 9.66 -11.89
N PHE A 132 -12.13 9.43 -10.66
CA PHE A 132 -10.99 10.16 -10.08
C PHE A 132 -9.69 10.08 -10.90
N LEU A 133 -9.46 8.94 -11.55
CA LEU A 133 -8.28 8.68 -12.37
C LEU A 133 -8.61 8.95 -13.83
N LYS A 134 -7.72 9.65 -14.55
CA LYS A 134 -7.93 10.00 -15.96
C LYS A 134 -6.68 9.69 -16.80
N PRO A 135 -6.83 8.97 -17.93
CA PRO A 135 -5.76 8.82 -18.91
C PRO A 135 -5.32 10.18 -19.47
N SER A 136 -4.07 10.25 -19.93
CA SER A 136 -3.49 11.42 -20.61
C SER A 136 -4.33 11.85 -21.80
N GLN A 137 -4.27 13.10 -22.23
CA GLN A 137 -5.05 13.53 -23.40
C GLN A 137 -4.58 12.81 -24.68
N GLU A 138 -3.31 12.42 -24.73
CA GLU A 138 -2.69 11.70 -25.85
C GLU A 138 -3.12 10.22 -25.91
N ALA A 139 -3.54 9.64 -24.78
CA ALA A 139 -4.03 8.27 -24.73
C ALA A 139 -5.44 8.19 -25.36
N CYS A 140 -5.60 7.39 -26.41
CA CYS A 140 -6.91 7.19 -27.06
C CYS A 140 -7.90 6.52 -26.11
N ASP A 141 -7.71 5.22 -25.84
CA ASP A 141 -8.69 4.41 -25.11
C ASP A 141 -8.27 4.11 -23.66
N TYR A 142 -6.97 3.95 -23.43
CA TYR A 142 -6.43 3.66 -22.10
C TYR A 142 -4.98 4.13 -21.96
N GLU A 143 -4.56 4.34 -20.71
CA GLU A 143 -3.16 4.55 -20.33
C GLU A 143 -2.75 3.47 -19.32
N MET A 144 -1.54 2.95 -19.47
CA MET A 144 -0.97 2.00 -18.50
C MET A 144 -0.47 2.75 -17.28
N PHE A 145 -0.90 2.30 -16.11
CA PHE A 145 -0.43 2.76 -14.82
C PHE A 145 0.21 1.59 -14.07
N VAL A 146 0.97 1.90 -13.04
CA VAL A 146 1.52 0.95 -12.09
C VAL A 146 1.34 1.49 -10.69
N ASP A 147 0.78 0.65 -9.83
CA ASP A 147 0.72 0.86 -8.39
C ASP A 147 2.05 0.41 -7.78
N VAL A 148 2.73 1.34 -7.10
CA VAL A 148 4.01 1.15 -6.42
C VAL A 148 3.81 1.41 -4.92
N GLY A 149 3.99 0.37 -4.10
CA GLY A 149 3.71 0.42 -2.66
C GLY A 149 4.88 0.00 -1.77
N ALA A 150 5.02 0.68 -0.63
CA ALA A 150 5.93 0.34 0.44
C ALA A 150 5.17 0.08 1.74
N TYR A 151 5.44 -1.08 2.33
CA TYR A 151 4.84 -1.54 3.58
C TYR A 151 5.93 -2.03 4.52
N GLY A 152 6.12 -1.36 5.66
CA GLY A 152 7.06 -1.83 6.67
C GLY A 152 7.76 -0.74 7.45
N ALA A 153 8.83 -1.13 8.15
CA ALA A 153 9.72 -0.18 8.81
C ALA A 153 10.72 0.39 7.77
N PRO A 154 10.74 1.72 7.57
CA PRO A 154 11.73 2.40 6.72
C PRO A 154 13.17 2.10 7.12
N GLY A 155 14.11 2.23 6.18
CA GLY A 155 15.55 1.97 6.43
C GLY A 155 16.12 2.80 7.57
N ALA A 156 15.82 4.10 7.60
CA ALA A 156 16.23 5.00 8.69
C ALA A 156 15.75 4.50 10.06
N VAL A 157 14.49 4.08 10.16
CA VAL A 157 13.92 3.51 11.39
C VAL A 157 14.67 2.24 11.81
N ARG A 158 14.97 1.35 10.85
CA ARG A 158 15.71 0.10 11.13
C ARG A 158 17.13 0.35 11.63
N ARG A 159 17.78 1.43 11.16
CA ARG A 159 19.11 1.85 11.60
C ARG A 159 19.10 2.70 12.89
N GLY A 160 17.92 3.04 13.41
CA GLY A 160 17.80 3.91 14.59
C GLY A 160 18.08 5.39 14.28
N GLU A 161 18.00 5.79 13.01
CA GLU A 161 18.17 7.17 12.54
C GLU A 161 16.87 7.97 12.72
N PRO A 162 16.95 9.31 12.79
CA PRO A 162 15.76 10.17 12.79
C PRO A 162 14.90 9.92 11.55
N TYR A 163 13.59 9.76 11.76
CA TYR A 163 12.61 9.58 10.69
C TYR A 163 11.37 10.42 10.98
N ASP A 164 10.92 11.16 9.97
CA ASP A 164 9.69 11.95 10.02
C ASP A 164 8.69 11.33 9.04
N SER A 165 7.74 10.57 9.58
CA SER A 165 6.72 9.87 8.77
C SER A 165 5.85 10.83 7.99
N ARG A 166 5.48 11.99 8.56
CA ARG A 166 4.62 12.97 7.90
C ARG A 166 5.33 13.60 6.72
N ARG A 167 6.59 13.99 6.91
CA ARG A 167 7.41 14.54 5.82
C ARG A 167 7.61 13.50 4.71
N ALA A 168 7.82 12.24 5.07
CA ALA A 168 7.97 11.16 4.10
C ALA A 168 6.69 10.94 3.28
N VAL A 169 5.51 10.96 3.91
CA VAL A 169 4.21 10.87 3.23
C VAL A 169 3.96 12.09 2.33
N ARG A 170 4.20 13.31 2.83
CA ARG A 170 4.08 14.54 2.02
C ARG A 170 4.92 14.50 0.75
N ARG A 171 6.16 14.00 0.83
CA ARG A 171 7.02 13.83 -0.35
C ARG A 171 6.42 12.87 -1.37
N VAL A 172 5.77 11.79 -0.93
CA VAL A 172 5.09 10.84 -1.83
C VAL A 172 3.92 11.51 -2.54
N GLU A 173 3.12 12.27 -1.80
CA GLU A 173 1.97 12.99 -2.32
C GLU A 173 2.38 14.06 -3.34
N ASP A 174 3.41 14.86 -3.02
CA ASP A 174 3.96 15.87 -3.92
C ASP A 174 4.53 15.20 -5.20
N PHE A 175 5.24 14.07 -5.04
CA PHE A 175 5.75 13.29 -6.17
C PHE A 175 4.63 12.75 -7.05
N ALA A 176 3.57 12.20 -6.45
CA ALA A 176 2.41 11.71 -7.20
C ALA A 176 1.75 12.84 -7.99
N ILE A 177 1.49 14.00 -7.38
CA ILE A 177 0.91 15.16 -8.07
C ILE A 177 1.79 15.57 -9.27
N ALA A 178 3.10 15.65 -9.08
CA ALA A 178 4.03 16.05 -10.14
C ALA A 178 4.04 15.08 -11.34
N HIS A 179 3.73 13.81 -11.12
CA HIS A 179 3.77 12.76 -12.15
C HIS A 179 2.39 12.34 -12.68
N ARG A 180 1.33 13.11 -12.38
CA ARG A 180 -0.06 12.70 -12.64
C ARG A 180 -0.40 11.34 -12.05
N GLY A 181 0.23 11.04 -10.93
CA GLY A 181 -0.06 9.91 -10.10
C GLY A 181 -1.11 10.23 -9.04
N TYR A 182 -1.48 9.19 -8.33
CA TYR A 182 -2.56 9.20 -7.36
C TYR A 182 -2.17 8.36 -6.16
N GLN A 183 -2.53 8.80 -4.96
CA GLN A 183 -2.35 8.00 -3.75
C GLN A 183 -3.53 7.04 -3.59
N CYS A 184 -3.27 5.79 -3.18
CA CYS A 184 -4.38 4.92 -2.80
C CYS A 184 -5.01 5.38 -1.48
N LEU A 185 -6.30 5.65 -1.51
CA LEU A 185 -7.04 6.29 -0.42
C LEU A 185 -7.36 5.42 0.80
N TYR A 186 -6.79 4.21 0.91
CA TYR A 186 -6.83 3.47 2.19
C TYR A 186 -5.72 3.92 3.15
N ALA A 187 -4.66 4.52 2.62
CA ALA A 187 -3.58 5.12 3.40
C ALA A 187 -4.00 6.49 3.96
N VAL A 188 -3.35 6.92 5.04
CA VAL A 188 -3.55 8.26 5.59
C VAL A 188 -2.92 9.28 4.65
N SER A 189 -3.67 10.34 4.35
CA SER A 189 -3.20 11.45 3.52
C SER A 189 -2.90 12.71 4.35
N GLU A 190 -1.79 13.38 4.02
CA GLU A 190 -1.35 14.68 4.51
C GLU A 190 -1.70 15.81 3.53
N LEU A 191 -2.43 15.50 2.44
CA LEU A 191 -2.92 16.48 1.48
C LEU A 191 -3.85 17.48 2.17
N THR A 192 -3.78 18.74 1.75
CA THR A 192 -4.87 19.69 1.92
C THR A 192 -6.01 19.35 0.96
N ARG A 193 -7.21 19.91 1.20
CA ARG A 193 -8.36 19.69 0.32
C ARG A 193 -8.08 20.14 -1.12
N ASP A 194 -7.36 21.24 -1.29
CA ASP A 194 -7.01 21.75 -2.61
C ASP A 194 -6.03 20.82 -3.32
N GLU A 195 -5.01 20.31 -2.63
CA GLU A 195 -4.06 19.36 -3.22
C GLU A 195 -4.73 18.02 -3.55
N TYR A 196 -5.64 17.55 -2.69
CA TYR A 196 -6.47 16.37 -2.97
C TYR A 196 -7.26 16.56 -4.29
N ARG A 197 -7.87 17.72 -4.50
CA ARG A 197 -8.62 18.02 -5.73
C ARG A 197 -7.71 18.28 -6.95
N ARG A 198 -6.41 18.54 -6.74
CA ARG A 198 -5.41 18.54 -7.83
C ARG A 198 -5.00 17.13 -8.21
N MET A 199 -4.86 16.25 -7.21
CA MET A 199 -4.51 14.85 -7.43
C MET A 199 -5.67 14.10 -8.09
N PHE A 200 -6.90 14.26 -7.62
CA PHE A 200 -8.08 13.50 -8.07
C PHE A 200 -9.08 14.38 -8.84
N ASP A 201 -9.59 13.88 -9.98
CA ASP A 201 -10.69 14.52 -10.71
C ASP A 201 -12.03 14.29 -9.98
N CYS A 202 -12.39 15.24 -9.12
CA CYS A 202 -13.61 15.16 -8.29
C CYS A 202 -14.90 15.53 -9.04
N ALA A 203 -14.86 15.86 -10.34
CA ALA A 203 -16.04 16.37 -11.05
C ALA A 203 -17.23 15.39 -11.01
N LEU A 204 -16.98 14.10 -11.31
CA LEU A 204 -18.03 13.09 -11.24
C LEU A 204 -18.52 12.88 -9.81
N HIS A 205 -17.60 12.80 -8.84
CA HIS A 205 -17.94 12.66 -7.42
C HIS A 205 -18.89 13.76 -6.95
N ASP A 206 -18.57 15.02 -7.26
CA ASP A 206 -19.37 16.17 -6.84
C ASP A 206 -20.74 16.17 -7.53
N SER A 207 -20.78 15.87 -8.84
CA SER A 207 -22.05 15.78 -9.59
C SER A 207 -23.01 14.72 -9.03
N VAL A 208 -22.47 13.57 -8.60
CA VAL A 208 -23.24 12.48 -8.00
C VAL A 208 -23.75 12.89 -6.62
N ARG A 209 -22.91 13.55 -5.81
CA ARG A 209 -23.31 14.02 -4.48
C ARG A 209 -24.44 15.05 -4.56
N GLN A 210 -24.35 15.98 -5.49
CA GLN A 210 -25.40 16.97 -5.73
C GLN A 210 -26.70 16.29 -6.19
N LYS A 211 -26.63 15.41 -7.20
CA LYS A 211 -27.78 14.68 -7.75
C LYS A 211 -28.58 13.92 -6.70
N TYR A 212 -27.89 13.30 -5.73
CA TYR A 212 -28.50 12.49 -4.67
C TYR A 212 -28.62 13.22 -3.33
N GLN A 213 -28.45 14.55 -3.30
CA GLN A 213 -28.58 15.36 -2.07
C GLN A 213 -27.69 14.85 -0.91
N ALA A 214 -26.49 14.37 -1.24
CA ALA A 214 -25.53 13.82 -0.27
C ALA A 214 -24.65 14.88 0.40
N GLU A 215 -24.69 16.12 -0.10
CA GLU A 215 -23.94 17.26 0.45
C GLU A 215 -24.39 17.56 1.88
N GLY A 216 -23.45 17.62 2.82
CA GLY A 216 -23.74 17.80 4.25
C GLY A 216 -24.35 16.57 4.95
N VAL A 217 -24.84 15.57 4.22
CA VAL A 217 -25.43 14.34 4.78
C VAL A 217 -24.36 13.27 5.01
N PHE A 218 -23.52 13.02 4.00
CA PHE A 218 -22.46 12.03 4.07
C PHE A 218 -21.10 12.69 4.10
N MET A 219 -20.18 12.12 4.89
CA MET A 219 -18.78 12.54 4.94
C MET A 219 -18.19 12.57 3.52
N ASP A 220 -17.42 13.61 3.25
CA ASP A 220 -16.70 13.75 1.99
C ASP A 220 -15.54 12.77 1.90
N THR A 221 -15.16 12.36 0.68
CA THR A 221 -14.05 11.41 0.49
C THR A 221 -12.74 11.93 1.05
N TYR A 222 -12.46 13.23 0.91
CA TYR A 222 -11.28 13.86 1.52
C TYR A 222 -11.32 13.82 3.05
N ASP A 223 -12.48 14.11 3.66
CA ASP A 223 -12.60 14.14 5.12
C ASP A 223 -12.41 12.77 5.77
N LYS A 224 -12.67 11.70 5.00
CA LYS A 224 -12.46 10.32 5.44
C LYS A 224 -10.99 9.90 5.48
N VAL A 225 -10.15 10.48 4.63
CA VAL A 225 -8.78 10.00 4.38
C VAL A 225 -7.69 10.93 4.92
N LYS A 226 -8.02 12.22 5.11
CA LYS A 226 -7.10 13.18 5.72
C LYS A 226 -6.67 12.70 7.09
N ARG A 227 -5.43 13.00 7.48
CA ARG A 227 -4.94 12.71 8.82
C ARG A 227 -5.89 13.32 9.86
N PRO A 228 -6.37 12.53 10.85
CA PRO A 228 -7.17 13.07 11.93
C PRO A 228 -6.40 14.14 12.69
N VAL A 229 -7.06 15.26 12.99
CA VAL A 229 -6.54 16.23 13.95
C VAL A 229 -6.53 15.53 15.30
N ARG A 230 -5.35 15.22 15.85
CA ARG A 230 -5.25 14.76 17.24
C ARG A 230 -5.71 15.94 18.10
N SER A 231 -6.85 15.79 18.79
CA SER A 231 -7.22 16.67 19.88
C SER A 231 -6.09 16.61 20.91
N GLY A 232 -5.32 17.69 21.01
CA GLY A 232 -4.18 17.77 21.91
C GLY A 232 -4.61 17.50 23.34
N THR A 233 -3.82 16.68 24.03
CA THR A 233 -3.59 16.80 25.47
C THR A 233 -2.64 17.95 25.71
#